data_AF-A0A7R9W3X3-F1
#
_entry.id   AF-A0A7R9W3X3-F1
#
_cell.length_a   1.000
_cell.length_b   1.000
_cell.length_c   1.000
_cell.angle_alpha   90.00
_cell.angle_beta   90.00
_cell.angle_gamma   90.00
#
_symmetry.space_group_name_H-M   'P 1'
#
loop_
_entity.id
_entity.type
_entity.pdbx_description
1 polymer ?
#
loop_
_entity_poly.entity_id
_entity_poly.type
_entity_poly.pdbx_seq_one_letter_code
_entity_poly.pdbx_strand_id
1 'polypeptide(L)'
;VLSILRSIEEDASPDMPSTTLPPIIRREFAYSFEDSQDAFEKAVCTALEELGHDTSKEIKGGEENSRDINSGRLRKVVLARRAELHLGAETSGLDIIKKLRFGGHVGHLFYCSPGIGESEFFGCTPERLFKVEGDKGKVVSEALAGTRQRGSSAEADAELLRDLITSSKDREENIITGEYISNVLKQLRVEGLLVD
;
A
#
# COMPACT_ATOMS: atom_id res chain seq x y z
N VAL A 1 5.94 38.08 22.06
CA VAL A 1 6.44 36.80 21.51
C VAL A 1 5.35 36.08 20.74
N LEU A 2 4.22 35.69 21.37
CA LEU A 2 3.10 35.04 20.66
C LEU A 2 2.46 35.90 19.54
N SER A 3 2.38 37.23 19.71
CA SER A 3 1.91 38.14 18.65
C SER A 3 2.88 38.27 17.48
N ILE A 4 4.19 38.16 17.74
CA ILE A 4 5.25 38.18 16.73
C ILE A 4 5.24 36.86 15.95
N LEU A 5 5.06 35.73 16.64
CA LEU A 5 4.90 34.42 16.00
C LEU A 5 3.67 34.36 15.10
N ARG A 6 2.55 34.96 15.52
CA ARG A 6 1.32 35.03 14.70
C ARG A 6 1.48 35.91 13.45
N SER A 7 2.22 37.02 13.59
CA SER A 7 2.55 37.90 12.45
C SER A 7 3.50 37.21 11.46
N ILE A 8 4.38 36.31 11.91
CA ILE A 8 5.26 35.52 11.05
C ILE A 8 4.51 34.36 10.37
N GLU A 9 3.50 33.77 11.02
CA GLU A 9 2.62 32.75 10.40
C GLU A 9 1.74 33.33 9.29
N GLU A 10 1.25 34.56 9.46
CA GLU A 10 0.40 35.24 8.47
C GLU A 10 1.21 35.79 7.28
N ASP A 11 2.46 36.22 7.48
CA ASP A 11 3.33 36.78 6.42
C ASP A 11 4.21 35.74 5.69
N ALA A 12 4.19 34.46 6.08
CA ALA A 12 5.08 33.44 5.50
C ALA A 12 4.44 32.07 5.24
N SER A 13 3.12 31.99 5.02
CA SER A 13 2.59 30.88 4.22
C SER A 13 2.79 31.24 2.76
N PRO A 14 3.79 30.68 2.05
CA PRO A 14 3.93 30.93 0.62
C PRO A 14 2.61 30.57 -0.06
N ASP A 15 2.24 31.35 -1.09
CA ASP A 15 1.13 30.99 -1.97
C ASP A 15 1.25 29.51 -2.33
N MET A 16 0.15 28.76 -2.15
CA MET A 16 0.10 27.36 -2.56
C MET A 16 0.53 27.30 -4.02
N PRO A 17 1.66 26.65 -4.36
CA PRO A 17 2.18 26.70 -5.70
C PRO A 17 1.14 26.12 -6.65
N SER A 18 1.03 26.71 -7.84
CA SER A 18 0.15 26.19 -8.89
C SER A 18 0.41 24.69 -9.08
N THR A 19 -0.61 23.87 -8.85
CA THR A 19 -0.53 22.39 -8.89
C THR A 19 -1.02 21.82 -10.22
N THR A 20 -1.05 22.64 -11.27
CA THR A 20 -1.53 22.22 -12.58
C THR A 20 -0.48 21.32 -13.24
N LEU A 21 -0.70 20.01 -13.14
CA LEU A 21 0.03 19.01 -13.92
C LEU A 21 -0.48 19.01 -15.35
N PRO A 22 0.38 18.71 -16.35
CA PRO A 22 -0.08 18.53 -17.72
C PRO A 22 -1.10 17.40 -17.82
N PRO A 23 -2.00 17.45 -18.82
CA PRO A 23 -3.00 16.42 -19.02
C PRO A 23 -2.33 15.09 -19.39
N ILE A 24 -2.98 13.99 -19.01
CA ILE A 24 -2.65 12.65 -19.53
C ILE A 24 -3.18 12.59 -20.97
N ILE A 25 -2.27 12.43 -21.94
CA ILE A 25 -2.61 12.32 -23.36
C ILE A 25 -2.81 10.86 -23.81
N ARG A 26 -2.19 9.91 -23.11
CA ARG A 26 -2.32 8.47 -23.40
C ARG A 26 -2.16 7.64 -22.13
N ARG A 27 -2.90 6.53 -22.07
CA ARG A 27 -2.80 5.51 -21.03
C ARG A 27 -2.52 4.16 -21.69
N GLU A 28 -1.49 3.48 -21.23
CA GLU A 28 -1.18 2.11 -21.63
C GLU A 28 -1.28 1.20 -20.40
N PHE A 29 -1.96 0.06 -20.56
CA PHE A 29 -2.07 -0.97 -19.54
C PHE A 29 -1.29 -2.19 -20.02
N ALA A 30 -0.60 -2.86 -19.10
CA ALA A 30 0.16 -4.07 -19.44
C ALA A 30 -0.73 -5.24 -19.94
N TYR A 31 -2.05 -5.19 -19.70
CA TYR A 31 -3.03 -6.21 -20.08
C TYR A 31 -4.36 -5.58 -20.51
N SER A 32 -5.10 -6.23 -21.43
CA SER A 32 -6.46 -5.83 -21.79
C SER A 32 -7.46 -6.24 -20.69
N PHE A 33 -8.64 -5.60 -20.63
CA PHE A 33 -9.66 -5.92 -19.63
C PHE A 33 -10.28 -7.32 -19.83
N GLU A 34 -10.33 -7.80 -21.08
CA GLU A 34 -10.84 -9.13 -21.44
C GLU A 34 -9.90 -10.26 -21.00
N ASP A 35 -8.59 -9.97 -20.86
CA ASP A 35 -7.57 -10.91 -20.37
C ASP A 35 -7.45 -10.97 -18.83
N SER A 36 -8.28 -10.21 -18.09
CA SER A 36 -8.03 -9.97 -16.66
C SER A 36 -8.20 -11.19 -15.76
N GLN A 37 -9.17 -12.06 -16.08
CA GLN A 37 -9.40 -13.31 -15.33
C GLN A 37 -8.29 -14.33 -15.62
N ASP A 38 -7.95 -14.55 -16.89
CA ASP A 38 -6.87 -15.47 -17.29
C ASP A 38 -5.51 -14.98 -16.76
N ALA A 39 -5.26 -13.67 -16.78
CA ALA A 39 -4.05 -13.09 -16.20
C ALA A 39 -4.00 -13.26 -14.67
N PHE A 40 -5.15 -13.14 -13.99
CA PHE A 40 -5.26 -13.41 -12.55
C PHE A 40 -4.96 -14.88 -12.24
N GLU A 41 -5.62 -15.81 -12.93
CA GLU A 41 -5.43 -17.25 -12.73
C GLU A 41 -4.00 -17.66 -13.03
N LYS A 42 -3.41 -17.16 -14.12
CA LYS A 42 -2.01 -17.39 -14.45
C LYS A 42 -1.07 -16.83 -13.39
N ALA A 43 -1.30 -15.62 -12.90
CA ALA A 43 -0.47 -15.02 -11.86
C ALA A 43 -0.55 -15.78 -10.53
N VAL A 44 -1.73 -16.29 -10.15
CA VAL A 44 -1.90 -17.15 -8.97
C VAL A 44 -1.18 -18.48 -9.17
N CYS A 45 -1.29 -19.12 -10.33
CA CYS A 45 -0.56 -20.34 -10.66
C CYS A 45 0.96 -20.14 -10.58
N THR A 46 1.48 -19.06 -11.17
CA THR A 46 2.91 -18.72 -11.07
C THR A 46 3.33 -18.49 -9.62
N ALA A 47 2.54 -17.77 -8.81
CA ALA A 47 2.84 -17.58 -7.39
C ALA A 47 2.86 -18.90 -6.60
N LEU A 48 1.94 -19.83 -6.91
CA LEU A 48 1.92 -21.16 -6.30
C LEU A 48 3.15 -21.99 -6.71
N GLU A 49 3.53 -21.95 -7.98
CA GLU A 49 4.72 -22.64 -8.50
C GLU A 49 6.02 -22.11 -7.86
N GLU A 50 6.18 -20.78 -7.76
CA GLU A 50 7.35 -20.14 -7.11
C GLU A 50 7.49 -20.50 -5.62
N LEU A 51 6.36 -20.72 -4.94
CA LEU A 51 6.32 -21.11 -3.54
C LEU A 51 6.51 -22.63 -3.32
N GLY A 52 6.74 -23.41 -4.39
CA GLY A 52 6.93 -24.85 -4.31
C GLY A 52 5.65 -25.64 -4.04
N HIS A 53 4.47 -25.06 -4.32
CA HIS A 53 3.20 -25.75 -4.21
C HIS A 53 2.91 -26.61 -5.43
N ASP A 54 2.70 -27.91 -5.22
CA ASP A 54 2.20 -28.82 -6.25
C ASP A 54 0.73 -28.48 -6.55
N THR A 55 0.50 -27.80 -7.68
CA THR A 55 -0.82 -27.34 -8.17
C THR A 55 -1.75 -28.50 -8.58
N SER A 56 -1.27 -29.75 -8.56
CA SER A 56 -2.04 -30.92 -8.98
C SER A 56 -3.12 -31.41 -8.01
N LYS A 57 -3.19 -30.89 -6.76
CA LYS A 57 -4.04 -31.46 -5.70
C LYS A 57 -5.28 -30.66 -5.25
N GLU A 58 -5.47 -29.39 -5.63
CA GLU A 58 -6.56 -28.58 -5.03
C GLU A 58 -7.75 -28.25 -5.94
N ILE A 59 -7.80 -28.74 -7.19
CA ILE A 59 -8.96 -28.50 -8.08
C ILE A 59 -10.15 -29.43 -7.78
N LYS A 60 -10.01 -30.44 -6.92
CA LYS A 60 -11.13 -31.32 -6.54
C LYS A 60 -11.58 -31.04 -5.11
N GLY A 61 -12.75 -30.40 -4.99
CA GLY A 61 -13.43 -30.16 -3.74
C GLY A 61 -13.66 -31.44 -2.92
N GLY A 62 -13.66 -31.28 -1.60
CA GLY A 62 -13.96 -32.33 -0.64
C GLY A 62 -13.59 -31.87 0.76
N GLU A 63 -14.60 -31.71 1.60
CA GLU A 63 -14.46 -31.63 3.06
C GLU A 63 -13.73 -32.87 3.56
N GLU A 64 -12.61 -32.75 4.28
CA GLU A 64 -12.22 -33.76 5.26
C GLU A 64 -11.14 -33.27 6.24
N ASN A 65 -11.36 -33.63 7.51
CA ASN A 65 -10.54 -33.32 8.68
C ASN A 65 -9.08 -33.73 8.51
N SER A 66 -8.14 -32.81 8.73
CA SER A 66 -6.77 -33.16 9.12
C SER A 66 -6.10 -32.03 9.90
N ARG A 67 -5.78 -32.34 11.15
CA ARG A 67 -4.85 -31.58 11.98
C ARG A 67 -3.46 -31.80 11.35
N ASP A 68 -2.71 -30.71 11.16
CA ASP A 68 -1.33 -30.64 10.59
C ASP A 68 -1.13 -30.75 9.06
N ILE A 69 -1.82 -29.95 8.24
CA ILE A 69 -1.47 -29.72 6.80
C ILE A 69 -0.99 -28.27 6.53
N ASN A 70 -0.85 -27.41 7.54
CA ASN A 70 -0.69 -25.97 7.33
C ASN A 70 0.75 -25.47 7.03
N SER A 71 1.76 -26.35 6.99
CA SER A 71 3.12 -25.97 6.58
C SER A 71 3.23 -26.03 5.05
N GLY A 72 2.65 -25.02 4.40
CA GLY A 72 2.76 -24.86 2.96
C GLY A 72 1.70 -23.92 2.43
N ARG A 73 0.42 -24.32 2.51
CA ARG A 73 -0.67 -23.75 1.69
C ARG A 73 -0.67 -22.21 1.62
N LEU A 74 -0.59 -21.67 0.39
CA LEU A 74 -0.72 -20.24 0.11
C LEU A 74 -2.02 -19.70 0.71
N ARG A 75 -1.92 -18.87 1.76
CA ARG A 75 -3.08 -18.24 2.43
C ARG A 75 -3.54 -16.94 1.76
N LYS A 76 -2.60 -16.15 1.25
CA LYS A 76 -2.86 -14.82 0.66
C LYS A 76 -1.77 -14.49 -0.36
N VAL A 77 -2.19 -13.98 -1.52
CA VAL A 77 -1.32 -13.38 -2.53
C VAL A 77 -1.85 -11.99 -2.87
N VAL A 78 -0.94 -11.01 -3.02
CA VAL A 78 -1.29 -9.65 -3.45
C VAL A 78 -0.76 -9.47 -4.87
N LEU A 79 -1.66 -9.29 -5.83
CA LEU A 79 -1.30 -9.03 -7.22
C LEU A 79 -1.31 -7.53 -7.50
N ALA A 80 -0.35 -7.08 -8.29
CA ALA A 80 -0.22 -5.68 -8.71
C ALA A 80 -0.33 -5.56 -10.24
N ARG A 81 -0.67 -4.36 -10.70
CA ARG A 81 -0.70 -4.02 -12.13
C ARG A 81 0.08 -2.74 -12.39
N ARG A 82 0.62 -2.62 -13.59
CA ARG A 82 1.30 -1.41 -14.07
C ARG A 82 0.44 -0.68 -15.10
N ALA A 83 0.37 0.64 -14.96
CA ALA A 83 -0.19 1.54 -15.96
C ALA A 83 0.87 2.59 -16.32
N GLU A 84 1.07 2.80 -17.62
CA GLU A 84 1.98 3.81 -18.14
C GLU A 84 1.15 5.01 -18.61
N LEU A 85 1.51 6.20 -18.12
CA LEU A 85 0.79 7.45 -18.38
C LEU A 85 1.72 8.38 -19.16
N HIS A 86 1.32 8.76 -20.37
CA HIS A 86 2.01 9.78 -21.14
C HIS A 86 1.38 11.13 -20.87
N LEU A 87 2.20 12.08 -20.42
CA LEU A 87 1.78 13.44 -20.12
C LEU A 87 1.99 14.34 -21.34
N GLY A 88 1.16 15.38 -21.47
CA GLY A 88 1.24 16.35 -22.58
C GLY A 88 2.48 17.26 -22.53
N ALA A 89 3.24 17.22 -21.44
CA ALA A 89 4.52 17.90 -21.27
C ALA A 89 5.39 17.11 -20.29
N GLU A 90 6.70 17.36 -20.32
CA GLU A 90 7.61 16.83 -19.30
C GLU A 90 7.20 17.31 -17.90
N THR A 91 7.35 16.45 -16.91
CA THR A 91 6.95 16.72 -15.52
C THR A 91 7.91 16.00 -14.60
N SER A 92 8.48 16.73 -13.64
CA SER A 92 9.24 16.09 -12.57
C SER A 92 8.29 15.46 -11.55
N GLY A 93 8.68 14.31 -11.01
CA GLY A 93 8.08 13.69 -9.85
C GLY A 93 7.97 14.62 -8.65
N LEU A 94 8.87 15.61 -8.53
CA LEU A 94 8.78 16.64 -7.50
C LEU A 94 7.52 17.51 -7.65
N ASP A 95 7.11 17.84 -8.88
CA ASP A 95 5.89 18.63 -9.13
C ASP A 95 4.63 17.82 -8.81
N ILE A 96 4.67 16.52 -9.08
CA ILE A 96 3.61 15.59 -8.68
C ILE A 96 3.52 15.50 -7.16
N ILE A 97 4.65 15.36 -6.47
CA ILE A 97 4.70 15.30 -5.00
C ILE A 97 4.22 16.60 -4.36
N LYS A 98 4.58 17.77 -4.90
CA LYS A 98 4.03 19.06 -4.46
C LYS A 98 2.50 19.06 -4.60
N LYS A 99 1.97 18.61 -5.73
CA LYS A 99 0.51 18.48 -5.90
C LYS A 99 -0.12 17.57 -4.86
N LEU A 100 0.48 16.43 -4.55
CA LEU A 100 -0.03 15.54 -3.51
C LEU A 100 -0.02 16.22 -2.13
N ARG A 101 1.09 16.88 -1.77
CA ARG A 101 1.25 17.60 -0.49
C ARG A 101 0.21 18.71 -0.33
N PHE A 102 0.03 19.52 -1.37
CA PHE A 102 -0.81 20.71 -1.34
C PHE A 102 -2.27 20.43 -1.73
N GLY A 103 -2.56 19.27 -2.32
CA GLY A 103 -3.90 18.79 -2.64
C GLY A 103 -4.64 18.11 -1.48
N GLY A 104 -4.06 18.11 -0.27
CA GLY A 104 -4.70 17.53 0.92
C GLY A 104 -4.61 16.00 1.02
N HIS A 105 -3.71 15.36 0.26
CA HIS A 105 -3.49 13.92 0.42
C HIS A 105 -2.83 13.63 1.76
N VAL A 106 -3.37 12.63 2.47
CA VAL A 106 -2.88 12.19 3.77
C VAL A 106 -2.03 10.94 3.58
N GLY A 107 -0.79 10.98 4.07
CA GLY A 107 0.14 9.85 4.01
C GLY A 107 1.60 10.29 4.18
N HIS A 108 2.48 9.30 4.14
CA HIS A 108 3.92 9.46 4.04
C HIS A 108 4.31 9.75 2.60
N LEU A 109 4.75 10.98 2.35
CA LEU A 109 5.31 11.40 1.06
C LEU A 109 6.79 10.99 1.00
N PHE A 110 7.18 10.40 -0.12
CA PHE A 110 8.58 10.12 -0.42
C PHE A 110 8.90 10.49 -1.86
N TYR A 111 10.14 10.89 -2.09
CA TYR A 111 10.68 11.21 -3.39
C TYR A 111 12.16 10.82 -3.39
N CYS A 112 12.54 9.98 -4.34
CA CYS A 112 13.88 9.46 -4.53
C CYS A 112 14.29 9.78 -5.97
N SER A 113 15.34 10.58 -6.13
CA SER A 113 15.95 10.89 -7.42
C SER A 113 17.42 10.46 -7.40
N PRO A 114 17.82 9.47 -8.21
CA PRO A 114 19.20 8.99 -8.23
C PRO A 114 20.16 9.92 -9.00
N GLY A 115 19.65 10.89 -9.75
CA GLY A 115 20.47 11.84 -10.50
C GLY A 115 19.69 12.60 -11.58
N ILE A 116 20.34 13.59 -12.20
CA ILE A 116 19.77 14.35 -13.32
C ILE A 116 19.64 13.42 -14.53
N GLY A 117 18.46 13.38 -15.14
CA GLY A 117 18.18 12.56 -16.32
C GLY A 117 17.85 11.10 -16.02
N GLU A 118 17.87 10.71 -14.74
CA GLU A 118 17.50 9.37 -14.30
C GLU A 118 16.03 9.30 -13.87
N SER A 119 15.48 8.09 -13.85
CA SER A 119 14.10 7.86 -13.42
C SER A 119 13.90 8.20 -11.95
N GLU A 120 12.87 8.97 -11.64
CA GLU A 120 12.47 9.33 -10.28
C GLU A 120 11.47 8.30 -9.71
N PHE A 121 11.58 8.00 -8.42
CA PHE A 121 10.62 7.15 -7.70
C PHE A 121 9.97 7.92 -6.56
N PHE A 122 8.65 7.98 -6.53
CA PHE A 122 7.92 8.83 -5.59
C PHE A 122 6.53 8.26 -5.28
N GLY A 123 5.95 8.73 -4.19
CA GLY A 123 4.60 8.32 -3.80
C GLY A 123 4.09 8.98 -2.53
N CYS A 124 2.85 8.62 -2.18
CA CYS A 124 2.17 8.99 -0.95
C CYS A 124 1.50 7.74 -0.38
N THR A 125 2.15 7.07 0.57
CA THR A 125 1.62 5.85 1.18
C THR A 125 0.93 6.17 2.51
N PRO A 126 -0.30 5.68 2.76
CA PRO A 126 -0.90 5.79 4.09
C PRO A 126 -0.28 4.80 5.09
N GLU A 127 0.49 3.82 4.62
CA GLU A 127 0.94 2.68 5.40
C GLU A 127 2.37 2.87 5.93
N ARG A 128 2.54 2.66 7.23
CA ARG A 128 3.84 2.60 7.89
C ARG A 128 4.37 1.18 7.90
N LEU A 129 5.56 0.99 7.31
CA LEU A 129 6.28 -0.28 7.43
C LEU A 129 6.72 -0.57 8.87
N PHE A 130 7.51 0.33 9.47
CA PHE A 130 7.78 0.31 10.91
C PHE A 130 8.28 1.69 11.37
N LYS A 131 8.34 1.89 12.69
CA LYS A 131 8.97 3.04 13.34
C LYS A 131 9.74 2.56 14.56
N VAL A 132 10.92 3.12 14.76
CA VAL A 132 11.72 2.93 15.98
C VAL A 132 11.47 4.13 16.91
N GLU A 133 11.10 3.88 18.16
CA GLU A 133 10.73 4.89 19.15
C GLU A 133 11.58 4.81 20.42
N GLY A 134 11.99 5.99 20.89
CA GLY A 134 12.73 6.17 22.15
C GLY A 134 14.15 5.63 22.16
N ASP A 135 14.88 5.95 23.22
CA ASP A 135 16.30 5.59 23.36
C ASP A 135 16.54 4.08 23.48
N LYS A 136 15.50 3.33 23.87
CA LYS A 136 15.52 1.87 23.97
C LYS A 136 15.18 1.16 22.66
N GLY A 137 14.88 1.91 21.59
CA GLY A 137 14.70 1.34 20.25
C GLY A 137 13.43 0.51 20.07
N LYS A 138 12.30 0.88 20.69
CA LYS A 138 11.03 0.15 20.55
C LYS A 138 10.57 0.17 19.10
N VAL A 139 10.33 -1.00 18.51
CA VAL A 139 9.80 -1.10 17.14
C VAL A 139 8.27 -1.16 17.16
N VAL A 140 7.63 -0.34 16.32
CA VAL A 140 6.19 -0.29 16.13
C VAL A 140 5.88 -0.47 14.64
N SER A 141 4.94 -1.35 14.32
CA SER A 141 4.43 -1.62 12.97
C SER A 141 2.90 -1.66 13.03
N GLU A 142 2.24 -1.59 11.88
CA GLU A 142 0.79 -1.73 11.77
C GLU A 142 0.43 -2.75 10.69
N ALA A 143 -0.68 -3.45 10.90
CA ALA A 143 -1.30 -4.25 9.84
C ALA A 143 -2.40 -3.40 9.22
N LEU A 144 -2.25 -3.09 7.93
CA LEU A 144 -3.22 -2.31 7.16
C LEU A 144 -3.71 -3.13 5.97
N ALA A 145 -4.75 -3.93 6.17
CA ALA A 145 -5.42 -4.64 5.08
C ALA A 145 -6.94 -4.60 5.23
N GLY A 146 -7.62 -4.76 4.09
CA GLY A 146 -9.04 -4.42 3.95
C GLY A 146 -9.20 -2.99 3.42
N THR A 147 -10.04 -2.80 2.42
CA THR A 147 -10.12 -1.51 1.72
C THR A 147 -11.54 -1.20 1.30
N ARG A 148 -11.93 0.06 1.46
CA ARG A 148 -13.08 0.67 0.81
C ARG A 148 -12.66 2.01 0.21
N GLN A 149 -13.38 2.43 -0.83
CA GLN A 149 -13.29 3.80 -1.32
C GLN A 149 -13.78 4.78 -0.23
N ARG A 150 -13.44 6.06 -0.37
CA ARG A 150 -14.05 7.11 0.45
C ARG A 150 -15.45 7.44 -0.05
N GLY A 151 -16.37 7.74 0.88
CA GLY A 151 -17.72 8.17 0.56
C GLY A 151 -17.75 9.57 -0.06
N SER A 152 -18.76 9.83 -0.90
CA SER A 152 -19.02 11.16 -1.46
C SER A 152 -19.65 12.13 -0.44
N SER A 153 -20.19 11.61 0.67
CA SER A 153 -20.67 12.34 1.83
C SER A 153 -20.20 11.66 3.13
N ALA A 154 -20.36 12.33 4.27
CA ALA A 154 -20.01 11.77 5.57
C ALA A 154 -20.83 10.52 5.90
N GLU A 155 -22.10 10.50 5.52
CA GLU A 155 -23.02 9.37 5.73
C GLU A 155 -22.60 8.18 4.88
N ALA A 156 -22.28 8.40 3.60
CA ALA A 156 -21.79 7.36 2.71
C ALA A 156 -20.44 6.80 3.18
N ASP A 157 -19.55 7.64 3.70
CA ASP A 157 -18.25 7.22 4.24
C ASP A 157 -18.44 6.35 5.49
N ALA A 158 -19.40 6.71 6.37
CA ALA A 158 -19.75 5.93 7.55
C ALA A 158 -20.41 4.58 7.20
N GLU A 159 -21.17 4.50 6.11
CA GLU A 159 -21.70 3.24 5.58
C GLU A 159 -20.60 2.31 5.07
N LEU A 160 -19.67 2.84 4.27
CA LEU A 160 -18.51 2.10 3.77
C LEU A 160 -17.61 1.62 4.92
N LEU A 161 -17.41 2.44 5.96
CA LEU A 161 -16.69 2.03 7.16
C LEU A 161 -17.41 0.87 7.87
N ARG A 162 -18.73 0.94 8.04
CA ARG A 162 -19.52 -0.14 8.65
C ARG A 162 -19.40 -1.43 7.85
N ASP A 163 -19.48 -1.36 6.53
CA ASP A 163 -19.28 -2.51 5.65
C ASP A 163 -17.88 -3.11 5.81
N LEU A 164 -16.83 -2.27 5.83
CA LEU A 164 -15.45 -2.73 6.02
C LEU A 164 -15.25 -3.47 7.35
N ILE A 165 -15.72 -2.91 8.47
CA ILE A 165 -15.48 -3.48 9.81
C ILE A 165 -16.32 -4.75 10.08
N THR A 166 -17.43 -4.92 9.35
CA THR A 166 -18.32 -6.09 9.49
C THR A 166 -18.01 -7.21 8.50
N SER A 167 -17.22 -6.93 7.46
CA SER A 167 -16.76 -7.91 6.49
C SER A 167 -15.84 -8.96 7.13
N SER A 168 -16.30 -10.21 7.12
CA SER A 168 -15.50 -11.35 7.59
C SER A 168 -14.25 -11.56 6.72
N LYS A 169 -14.37 -11.33 5.41
CA LYS A 169 -13.25 -11.42 4.46
C LYS A 169 -12.15 -10.40 4.78
N ASP A 170 -12.51 -9.11 4.86
CA ASP A 170 -11.53 -8.04 5.12
C ASP A 170 -10.87 -8.22 6.49
N ARG A 171 -11.64 -8.65 7.49
CA ARG A 171 -11.10 -8.98 8.82
C ARG A 171 -10.09 -10.13 8.77
N GLU A 172 -10.39 -11.22 8.07
CA GLU A 172 -9.46 -12.34 7.91
C GLU A 172 -8.17 -11.90 7.19
N GLU A 173 -8.28 -11.11 6.12
CA GLU A 173 -7.12 -10.58 5.40
C GLU A 173 -6.23 -9.69 6.28
N ASN A 174 -6.83 -8.90 7.19
CA ASN A 174 -6.11 -8.09 8.16
C ASN A 174 -5.43 -8.95 9.24
N ILE A 175 -6.10 -10.00 9.73
CA ILE A 175 -5.53 -10.95 10.69
C ILE A 175 -4.31 -11.66 10.07
N ILE A 176 -4.43 -12.18 8.85
CA ILE A 176 -3.31 -12.81 8.13
C ILE A 176 -2.10 -11.87 8.04
N THR A 177 -2.34 -10.58 7.75
CA THR A 177 -1.29 -9.56 7.65
C THR A 177 -0.63 -9.29 9.01
N GLY A 178 -1.42 -9.17 10.08
CA GLY A 178 -0.91 -8.98 11.43
C GLY A 178 -0.14 -10.19 11.97
N GLU A 179 -0.60 -11.40 11.68
CA GLU A 179 0.10 -12.64 12.02
C GLU A 179 1.48 -12.70 11.33
N TYR A 180 1.54 -12.36 10.04
CA TYR A 180 2.79 -12.29 9.29
C TYR A 180 3.78 -11.30 9.94
N ILE A 181 3.35 -10.06 10.19
CA ILE A 181 4.20 -9.03 10.84
C ILE A 181 4.66 -9.51 12.21
N SER A 182 3.77 -10.06 13.04
CA SER A 182 4.12 -10.58 14.36
C SER A 182 5.17 -11.68 14.29
N ASN A 183 5.06 -12.60 13.32
CA ASN A 183 6.01 -13.69 13.13
C ASN A 183 7.37 -13.17 12.67
N VAL A 184 7.43 -12.22 11.74
CA VAL A 184 8.67 -11.57 11.32
C VAL A 184 9.36 -10.87 12.50
N LEU A 185 8.63 -10.11 13.31
CA LEU A 185 9.20 -9.43 14.48
C LEU A 185 9.71 -10.44 15.54
N LYS A 186 9.01 -11.55 15.76
CA LYS A 186 9.49 -12.63 16.64
C LYS A 186 10.77 -13.26 16.11
N GLN A 187 10.86 -13.50 14.80
CA GLN A 187 12.06 -14.04 14.18
C GLN A 187 13.25 -13.10 14.36
N LEU A 188 13.08 -11.79 14.09
CA LEU A 188 14.13 -10.80 14.31
C LEU A 188 14.60 -10.74 15.77
N ARG A 189 13.70 -11.00 16.74
CA ARG A 189 14.08 -11.13 18.16
C ARG A 189 14.93 -12.38 18.41
N VAL A 190 14.57 -13.53 17.82
CA VAL A 190 15.36 -14.77 17.93
C VAL A 190 16.76 -14.60 17.31
N GLU A 191 16.86 -13.84 16.21
CA GLU A 191 18.12 -13.48 15.56
C GLU A 191 18.94 -12.43 16.32
N GLY A 192 18.41 -11.88 17.42
CA GLY A 192 19.08 -10.86 18.23
C GLY A 192 19.08 -9.45 17.63
N LEU A 193 18.28 -9.22 16.58
CA LEU A 193 18.12 -7.93 15.92
C LEU A 193 17.10 -7.02 16.61
N LEU A 194 16.23 -7.61 17.45
CA LEU A 194 15.29 -6.88 18.31
C LEU A 194 15.47 -7.30 19.77
N VAL A 195 15.55 -6.30 20.66
CA VAL A 195 15.62 -6.49 22.12
C VAL A 195 14.23 -6.48 22.75
N ASP A 196 14.14 -6.88 24.02
CA ASP A 196 12.89 -6.94 24.78
C ASP A 196 12.25 -5.58 25.09
#